data_AF-A0A3D1PH51-F1
#
_entry.id   AF-A0A3D1PH51-F1
#
_cell.length_a   1.000
_cell.length_b   1.000
_cell.length_c   1.000
_cell.angle_alpha   90.00
_cell.angle_beta   90.00
_cell.angle_gamma   90.00
#
_symmetry.space_group_name_H-M   'P 1'
#
loop_
_entity.id
_entity.type
_entity.pdbx_description
1 polymer ?
#
loop_
_entity_poly.entity_id
_entity_poly.type
_entity_poly.pdbx_seq_one_letter_code
_entity_poly.pdbx_strand_id
1 'polypeptide(L)'
;MEPKQLSQELRQGDSPDLTRRRWIIGLSMLGGSMGQLVTLYQTGIISHLPDPPGQEIFDADRVDASDYAYSRFNSPDGPIMVFNYAITGWLAAAGGMNRARNSPFLPIAMGIKILFDCVVAAELAR
;
A
#
# COMPACT_ATOMS: atom_id res chain seq x y z
N MET A 1 -7.67 0.20 -25.02
CA MET A 1 -7.13 1.56 -24.78
C MET A 1 -5.68 1.55 -25.21
N GLU A 2 -5.26 2.53 -26.00
CA GLU A 2 -3.88 2.60 -26.48
C GLU A 2 -2.91 2.97 -25.35
N PRO A 3 -1.73 2.33 -25.24
CA PRO A 3 -0.75 2.63 -24.18
C PRO A 3 -0.31 4.10 -24.14
N LYS A 4 -0.20 4.74 -25.30
CA LYS A 4 0.17 6.16 -25.41
C LYS A 4 -0.92 7.06 -24.80
N GLN A 5 -2.18 6.75 -25.07
CA GLN A 5 -3.32 7.47 -24.49
C GLN A 5 -3.35 7.31 -22.97
N LEU A 6 -3.18 6.08 -22.47
CA LEU A 6 -3.12 5.81 -21.03
C LEU A 6 -2.00 6.62 -20.34
N SER A 7 -0.80 6.64 -20.94
CA SER A 7 0.34 7.39 -20.42
C SER A 7 0.04 8.89 -20.34
N GLN A 8 -0.55 9.46 -21.40
CA GLN A 8 -0.94 10.88 -21.43
C GLN A 8 -1.99 11.19 -20.37
N GLU A 9 -3.07 10.40 -20.30
CA GLU A 9 -4.15 10.62 -19.33
C GLU A 9 -3.65 10.54 -17.88
N LEU A 10 -2.80 9.56 -17.54
CA LEU A 10 -2.27 9.42 -16.18
C LEU A 10 -1.32 10.56 -15.79
N ARG A 11 -0.45 10.98 -16.71
CA ARG A 11 0.59 12.00 -16.44
C ARG A 11 0.06 13.42 -16.48
N GLN A 12 -0.88 13.70 -17.37
CA GLN A 12 -1.27 15.07 -17.72
C GLN A 12 -2.76 15.36 -17.48
N GLY A 13 -3.60 14.33 -17.29
CA GLY A 13 -5.02 14.54 -17.00
C GLY A 13 -5.25 15.26 -15.67
N ASP A 14 -6.32 16.05 -15.60
CA ASP A 14 -6.61 17.00 -14.52
C ASP A 14 -7.97 16.78 -13.83
N SER A 15 -8.63 15.65 -14.10
CA SER A 15 -9.93 15.36 -13.47
C SER A 15 -9.83 15.14 -11.94
N PRO A 16 -10.91 15.47 -11.18
CA PRO A 16 -10.97 15.19 -9.74
C PRO A 16 -10.76 13.70 -9.38
N ASP A 17 -11.20 12.78 -10.24
CA ASP A 17 -10.97 11.34 -10.05
C ASP A 17 -9.49 10.97 -10.12
N LEU A 18 -8.77 11.49 -11.12
CA LEU A 18 -7.33 11.27 -11.26
C LEU A 18 -6.56 11.85 -10.07
N THR A 19 -6.95 13.01 -9.56
CA THR A 19 -6.33 13.61 -8.36
C THR A 19 -6.48 12.72 -7.13
N ARG A 20 -7.67 12.16 -6.88
CA ARG A 20 -7.87 11.20 -5.78
C ARG A 20 -7.03 9.93 -5.97
N ARG A 21 -6.93 9.43 -7.20
CA ARG A 21 -6.10 8.26 -7.51
C ARG A 21 -4.62 8.53 -7.28
N ARG A 22 -4.12 9.73 -7.61
CA ARG A 22 -2.73 10.14 -7.31
C ARG A 22 -2.45 10.15 -5.82
N TRP A 23 -3.38 10.62 -5.00
CA TRP A 23 -3.27 10.52 -3.54
C TRP A 23 -3.18 9.07 -3.07
N ILE A 24 -4.07 8.19 -3.56
CA ILE A 24 -4.04 6.77 -3.23
C ILE A 24 -2.69 6.14 -3.63
N ILE A 25 -2.19 6.45 -4.83
CA ILE A 25 -0.89 5.97 -5.30
C ILE A 25 0.22 6.47 -4.39
N GLY A 26 0.28 7.78 -4.10
CA GLY A 26 1.31 8.37 -3.25
C GLY A 26 1.33 7.77 -1.84
N LEU A 27 0.16 7.63 -1.23
CA LEU A 27 0.01 6.99 0.09
C LEU A 27 0.41 5.51 0.04
N SER A 28 0.09 4.80 -1.05
CA SER A 28 0.50 3.40 -1.23
C SER A 28 2.01 3.26 -1.40
N MET A 29 2.66 4.19 -2.11
CA MET A 29 4.12 4.20 -2.23
C MET A 29 4.79 4.47 -0.89
N LEU A 30 4.23 5.39 -0.10
CA LEU A 30 4.73 5.69 1.25
C LEU A 30 4.61 4.46 2.17
N GLY A 31 3.42 3.86 2.26
CA GLY A 31 3.18 2.67 3.08
C GLY A 31 3.99 1.46 2.62
N GLY A 32 4.12 1.26 1.30
CA GLY A 32 4.98 0.21 0.73
C GLY A 32 6.46 0.42 1.06
N SER A 33 6.95 1.66 1.07
CA SER A 33 8.33 1.96 1.47
C SER A 33 8.59 1.67 2.95
N MET A 34 7.61 1.96 3.82
CA MET A 34 7.67 1.54 5.23
C MET A 34 7.78 0.01 5.33
N GLY A 35 7.00 -0.73 4.53
CA GLY A 35 7.07 -2.21 4.52
C GLY A 35 8.39 -2.75 4.01
N GLN A 36 9.06 -2.05 3.11
CA GLN A 36 10.42 -2.42 2.69
C GLN A 36 11.40 -2.27 3.86
N LEU A 37 11.35 -1.17 4.61
CA LEU A 37 12.20 -0.97 5.79
C LEU A 37 11.94 -2.04 6.86
N VAL A 38 10.67 -2.32 7.17
CA VAL A 38 10.27 -3.40 8.09
C VAL A 38 10.78 -4.76 7.60
N THR A 39 10.68 -5.04 6.30
CA THR A 39 11.23 -6.28 5.71
C THR A 39 12.73 -6.39 5.93
N LEU A 40 13.49 -5.31 5.68
CA LEU A 40 14.93 -5.30 5.89
C LEU A 40 15.28 -5.59 7.36
N TYR A 41 14.50 -5.05 8.29
CA TYR A 41 14.68 -5.29 9.72
C TYR A 41 14.35 -6.73 10.10
N GLN A 42 13.17 -7.23 9.72
CA GLN A 42 12.71 -8.58 10.07
C GLN A 42 13.53 -9.71 9.43
N THR A 43 14.24 -9.41 8.35
CA THR A 43 15.17 -10.36 7.70
C THR A 43 16.61 -10.21 8.21
N GLY A 44 16.87 -9.28 9.13
CA GLY A 44 18.19 -9.04 9.73
C GLY A 44 19.19 -8.34 8.81
N ILE A 45 18.74 -7.75 7.69
CA ILE A 45 19.61 -6.96 6.80
C ILE A 45 20.00 -5.64 7.48
N ILE A 46 19.09 -5.05 8.26
CA ILE A 46 19.36 -3.92 9.14
C ILE A 46 19.06 -4.31 10.59
N SER A 47 19.80 -3.72 11.53
CA SER A 47 19.69 -4.05 12.95
C SER A 47 18.71 -3.16 13.73
N HIS A 48 18.22 -2.07 13.13
CA HIS A 48 17.36 -1.09 13.76
C HIS A 48 16.52 -0.38 12.70
N LEU A 49 15.25 -0.11 13.02
CA LEU A 49 14.39 0.73 12.21
C LEU A 49 14.67 2.22 12.44
N PRO A 50 14.48 3.08 11.43
CA PRO A 50 14.64 4.52 11.63
C PRO A 50 13.48 5.06 12.47
N ASP A 51 13.69 5.14 13.79
CA ASP A 51 12.72 5.75 14.70
C ASP A 51 12.65 7.28 14.52
N PRO A 52 11.45 7.89 14.62
CA PRO A 52 11.30 9.33 14.56
C PRO A 52 12.15 10.03 15.65
N PRO A 53 13.00 11.01 15.28
CA PRO A 53 13.88 11.65 16.24
C PRO A 53 13.09 12.35 17.35
N GLY A 54 13.40 12.00 18.61
CA GLY A 54 12.78 12.57 19.81
C GLY A 54 11.55 11.81 20.35
N GLN A 55 11.24 10.61 19.84
CA GLN A 55 10.13 9.79 20.32
C GLN A 55 10.60 8.45 20.90
N GLU A 56 11.10 8.45 22.14
CA GLU A 56 11.46 7.23 22.89
C GLU A 56 10.25 6.34 23.25
N ILE A 57 9.02 6.78 22.95
CA ILE A 57 7.78 6.07 23.26
C ILE A 57 7.44 5.04 22.17
N PHE A 58 8.01 5.18 20.97
CA PHE A 58 7.79 4.29 19.83
C PHE A 58 9.02 3.44 19.60
N ASP A 59 9.05 2.25 20.21
CA ASP A 59 10.04 1.21 19.95
C ASP A 59 9.54 0.33 18.80
N ALA A 60 9.84 0.74 17.57
CA ALA A 60 9.40 0.03 16.36
C ALA A 60 10.03 -1.38 16.28
N ASP A 61 11.30 -1.49 16.65
CA ASP A 61 12.04 -2.74 16.73
C ASP A 61 11.30 -3.79 17.55
N ARG A 62 10.84 -3.44 18.75
CA ARG A 62 10.10 -4.37 19.62
C ARG A 62 8.78 -4.84 19.01
N VAL A 63 8.08 -3.99 18.26
CA VAL A 63 6.81 -4.33 17.63
C VAL A 63 7.04 -5.24 16.42
N ASP A 64 7.97 -4.86 15.54
CA ASP A 64 8.25 -5.57 14.29
C ASP A 64 9.05 -6.87 14.51
N ALA A 65 9.67 -7.06 15.69
CA ALA A 65 10.30 -8.30 16.12
C ALA A 65 9.36 -9.24 16.94
N SER A 66 8.10 -8.86 17.16
CA SER A 66 7.17 -9.65 17.99
C SER A 66 6.71 -10.96 17.32
N ASP A 67 6.28 -11.95 18.12
CA ASP A 67 5.71 -13.22 17.60
C ASP A 67 4.57 -12.99 16.60
N TYR A 68 3.77 -11.94 16.82
CA TYR A 68 2.68 -11.57 15.95
C TYR A 68 3.17 -11.22 14.54
N ALA A 69 4.29 -10.49 14.43
CA ALA A 69 4.87 -10.06 13.17
C ALA A 69 5.38 -11.23 12.29
N TYR A 70 5.52 -12.43 12.86
CA TYR A 70 5.89 -13.67 12.16
C TYR A 70 4.78 -14.72 12.12
N SER A 71 3.65 -14.46 12.81
CA SER A 71 2.58 -15.45 13.02
C SER A 71 1.87 -15.86 11.73
N ARG A 72 1.85 -14.98 10.73
CA ARG A 72 1.15 -15.24 9.47
C ARG A 72 2.03 -16.07 8.54
N PHE A 73 1.58 -17.30 8.26
CA PHE A 73 2.27 -18.23 7.36
C PHE A 73 3.72 -18.58 7.77
N ASN A 74 4.08 -18.41 9.04
CA ASN A 74 5.46 -18.58 9.53
C ASN A 74 6.45 -17.71 8.73
N SER A 75 6.05 -16.48 8.44
CA SER A 75 6.79 -15.54 7.61
C SER A 75 6.66 -14.12 8.17
N PRO A 76 7.67 -13.26 7.99
CA PRO A 76 7.58 -11.86 8.38
C PRO A 76 6.42 -11.15 7.67
N ASP A 77 5.77 -10.23 8.35
CA ASP A 77 4.62 -9.47 7.83
C ASP A 77 5.02 -8.29 6.91
N GLY A 78 6.27 -7.80 6.99
CA GLY A 78 6.80 -6.74 6.13
C GLY A 78 6.58 -6.99 4.63
N PRO A 79 7.00 -8.14 4.07
CA PRO A 79 6.74 -8.48 2.66
C PRO A 79 5.25 -8.51 2.29
N ILE A 80 4.40 -8.98 3.19
CA ILE A 80 2.94 -9.00 2.99
C ILE A 80 2.41 -7.57 2.93
N MET A 81 2.92 -6.67 3.79
CA MET A 81 2.58 -5.25 3.75
C MET A 81 2.99 -4.59 2.43
N VAL A 82 4.21 -4.84 1.93
CA VAL A 82 4.67 -4.34 0.63
C VAL A 82 3.75 -4.80 -0.49
N PHE A 83 3.43 -6.09 -0.52
CA PHE A 83 2.53 -6.66 -1.53
C PHE A 83 1.13 -6.04 -1.47
N ASN A 84 0.60 -5.85 -0.26
CA ASN A 84 -0.70 -5.24 -0.04
C ASN A 84 -0.79 -3.82 -0.63
N TYR A 85 0.19 -2.97 -0.32
CA TYR A 85 0.25 -1.61 -0.86
C TYR A 85 0.56 -1.58 -2.37
N ALA A 86 1.35 -2.53 -2.88
CA ALA A 86 1.60 -2.65 -4.31
C ALA A 86 0.31 -2.94 -5.10
N ILE A 87 -0.56 -3.83 -4.59
CA ILE A 87 -1.88 -4.09 -5.19
C ILE A 87 -2.73 -2.82 -5.20
N THR A 88 -2.81 -2.12 -4.07
CA THR A 88 -3.60 -0.87 -3.96
C THR A 88 -3.09 0.20 -4.93
N GLY A 89 -1.78 0.42 -4.99
CA GLY A 89 -1.16 1.36 -5.93
C GLY A 89 -1.41 0.96 -7.39
N TRP A 90 -1.30 -0.33 -7.72
CA TRP A 90 -1.56 -0.84 -9.06
C TRP A 90 -3.02 -0.64 -9.49
N LEU A 91 -3.98 -1.02 -8.65
CA LEU A 91 -5.41 -0.82 -8.93
C LEU A 91 -5.77 0.67 -9.06
N ALA A 92 -5.15 1.54 -8.27
CA ALA A 92 -5.32 2.99 -8.41
C ALA A 92 -4.71 3.54 -9.70
N ALA A 93 -3.55 3.02 -10.14
CA ALA A 93 -2.88 3.43 -11.37
C ALA A 93 -3.52 2.84 -12.64
N ALA A 94 -4.24 1.73 -12.54
CA ALA A 94 -4.85 1.05 -13.68
C ALA A 94 -6.02 1.84 -14.30
N GLY A 95 -6.03 1.89 -15.63
CA GLY A 95 -7.08 2.50 -16.45
C GLY A 95 -6.95 4.01 -16.61
N GLY A 96 -7.46 4.53 -17.73
CA GLY A 96 -7.45 5.94 -18.04
C GLY A 96 -8.39 6.80 -17.18
N MET A 97 -8.60 8.05 -17.58
CA MET A 97 -9.44 9.03 -16.90
C MET A 97 -10.90 8.58 -16.81
N ASN A 98 -11.40 7.95 -17.88
CA ASN A 98 -12.79 7.45 -17.95
C ASN A 98 -12.91 5.96 -17.59
N ARG A 99 -12.02 5.43 -16.71
CA ARG A 99 -11.98 4.00 -16.39
C ARG A 99 -13.30 3.43 -15.87
N ALA A 100 -14.13 4.22 -15.18
CA ALA A 100 -15.42 3.75 -14.71
C ALA A 100 -16.38 3.36 -15.85
N ARG A 101 -16.27 4.03 -17.01
CA ARG A 101 -17.07 3.72 -18.19
C ARG A 101 -16.40 2.65 -19.06
N ASN A 102 -15.10 2.77 -19.25
CA ASN A 102 -14.37 1.93 -20.20
C ASN A 102 -13.92 0.59 -19.61
N SER A 103 -13.80 0.50 -18.28
CA SER A 103 -13.23 -0.65 -17.56
C SER A 103 -13.81 -0.73 -16.14
N PRO A 104 -15.14 -0.92 -16.00
CA PRO A 104 -15.82 -0.86 -14.70
C PRO A 104 -15.33 -1.90 -13.68
N PHE A 105 -14.71 -2.98 -14.14
CA PHE A 105 -14.11 -3.98 -13.26
C PHE A 105 -12.97 -3.41 -12.39
N LEU A 106 -12.25 -2.38 -12.85
CA LEU A 106 -11.16 -1.75 -12.09
C LEU A 106 -11.64 -1.02 -10.83
N PRO A 107 -12.60 -0.08 -10.89
CA PRO A 107 -13.15 0.53 -9.68
C PRO A 107 -13.91 -0.46 -8.80
N ILE A 108 -14.54 -1.50 -9.37
CA ILE A 108 -15.15 -2.57 -8.57
C ILE A 108 -14.09 -3.35 -7.78
N ALA A 109 -12.99 -3.76 -8.42
CA ALA A 109 -11.88 -4.43 -7.76
C ALA A 109 -11.25 -3.56 -6.67
N MET A 110 -11.09 -2.25 -6.93
CA MET A 110 -10.65 -1.29 -5.90
C MET A 110 -11.63 -1.24 -4.72
N GLY A 111 -12.94 -1.20 -4.98
CA GLY A 111 -13.96 -1.21 -3.93
C GLY A 111 -13.90 -2.48 -3.07
N ILE A 112 -13.77 -3.65 -3.70
CA ILE A 112 -13.60 -4.93 -2.99
C ILE A 112 -12.33 -4.91 -2.14
N LYS A 113 -11.22 -4.43 -2.69
CA LYS A 113 -9.94 -4.33 -1.97
C LYS A 113 -10.05 -3.45 -0.73
N ILE A 114 -10.69 -2.28 -0.84
CA ILE A 114 -10.89 -1.36 0.29
C ILE A 114 -11.78 -2.00 1.35
N LEU A 115 -12.88 -2.66 0.96
CA LEU A 115 -13.75 -3.35 1.91
C LEU A 115 -12.99 -4.44 2.67
N PHE A 116 -12.17 -5.22 1.96
CA PHE A 116 -11.33 -6.23 2.58
C PHE A 116 -10.35 -5.60 3.59
N ASP A 117 -9.67 -4.52 3.21
CA ASP A 117 -8.75 -3.80 4.10
C ASP A 117 -9.45 -3.25 5.34
N CYS A 118 -10.67 -2.71 5.19
CA CYS A 118 -11.47 -2.24 6.32
C CYS A 118 -11.83 -3.37 7.28
N VAL A 119 -12.22 -4.54 6.77
CA VAL A 119 -12.55 -5.70 7.61
C VAL A 119 -11.33 -6.17 8.38
N VAL A 120 -10.19 -6.33 7.71
CA VAL A 120 -8.93 -6.74 8.36
C VAL A 120 -8.51 -5.70 9.40
N ALA A 121 -8.55 -4.41 9.08
CA ALA A 121 -8.21 -3.35 10.03
C ALA A 121 -9.14 -3.35 11.25
N ALA A 122 -10.44 -3.61 11.07
CA ALA A 122 -11.39 -3.72 12.16
C ALA A 122 -11.14 -4.96 13.05
N GLU A 123 -10.71 -6.08 12.46
CA GLU A 123 -10.33 -7.29 13.20
C GLU A 123 -9.06 -7.05 14.04
N LEU A 124 -8.08 -6.32 13.49
CA LEU A 124 -6.83 -5.98 14.20
C LEU A 124 -7.00 -4.91 15.28
N ALA A 125 -8.04 -4.08 15.18
CA ALA A 125 -8.35 -3.05 16.17
C ALA A 125 -9.09 -3.60 17.42
N ARG A 126 -9.47 -4.88 17.41
CA ARG A 126 -10.21 -5.54 18.48
C ARG A 126 -9.28 -6.20 19.49
#